data_AF-A0A962YKG2-F1
#
_entry.id   AF-A0A962YKG2-F1
#
_cell.length_a   1.000
_cell.length_b   1.000
_cell.length_c   1.000
_cell.angle_alpha   90.00
_cell.angle_beta   90.00
_cell.angle_gamma   90.00
#
_symmetry.space_group_name_H-M   'P 1'
#
loop_
_entity.id
_entity.type
_entity.pdbx_description
1 polymer ?
#
loop_
_entity_poly.entity_id
_entity_poly.type
_entity_poly.pdbx_seq_one_letter_code
_entity_poly.pdbx_strand_id
1 'polypeptide(L)'
;MLNKTILTSAVGVALLCGTAFASSDENERHEYYERRGPMPFEVLDLNRDGVVTPEEHAQVRSERQKVRSEQGYPMRNAASAPSFDQIDTDGDGAISRNELYGWQAGRMQQRPGMGPAAQ
;
A
#
# COMPACT_ATOMS: atom_id res chain seq x y z
N MET A 1 -12.47 -17.83 -64.43
CA MET A 1 -11.04 -18.02 -64.11
C MET A 1 -10.79 -17.39 -62.75
N LEU A 2 -10.14 -18.16 -61.88
CA LEU A 2 -9.97 -17.97 -60.43
C LEU A 2 -8.81 -17.03 -60.11
N ASN A 3 -8.80 -16.40 -58.91
CA ASN A 3 -7.68 -16.05 -58.00
C ASN A 3 -8.11 -14.85 -57.11
N LYS A 4 -8.49 -14.92 -55.83
CA LYS A 4 -7.91 -15.50 -54.59
C LYS A 4 -6.66 -14.73 -54.12
N THR A 5 -6.80 -13.83 -53.13
CA THR A 5 -5.89 -13.61 -51.97
C THR A 5 -6.18 -12.33 -51.18
N ILE A 6 -5.91 -12.42 -49.88
CA ILE A 6 -6.16 -11.52 -48.75
C ILE A 6 -5.11 -10.38 -48.71
N LEU A 7 -5.50 -9.14 -48.38
CA LEU A 7 -4.56 -8.07 -48.02
C LEU A 7 -4.66 -7.77 -46.52
N THR A 8 -4.00 -8.61 -45.74
CA THR A 8 -3.42 -8.28 -44.44
C THR A 8 -2.12 -7.53 -44.65
N SER A 9 -1.97 -6.34 -44.05
CA SER A 9 -0.70 -5.72 -43.61
C SER A 9 -0.95 -4.22 -43.35
N ALA A 10 -0.35 -3.54 -42.40
CA ALA A 10 0.36 -3.89 -41.18
C ALA A 10 0.61 -2.53 -40.51
N VAL A 11 0.17 -2.33 -39.27
CA VAL A 11 0.87 -1.41 -38.37
C VAL A 11 1.34 -2.27 -37.23
N GLY A 12 2.49 -2.90 -37.45
CA GLY A 12 3.30 -3.44 -36.38
C GLY A 12 3.99 -2.28 -35.68
N VAL A 13 3.67 -2.08 -34.42
CA VAL A 13 4.66 -1.60 -33.45
C VAL A 13 4.79 -2.72 -32.43
N ALA A 14 5.74 -3.61 -32.70
CA ALA A 14 6.33 -4.44 -31.67
C ALA A 14 7.25 -3.54 -30.85
N LEU A 15 6.92 -3.32 -29.58
CA LEU A 15 7.90 -3.00 -28.56
C LEU A 15 7.56 -3.83 -27.32
N LEU A 16 8.37 -4.87 -27.18
CA LEU A 16 8.57 -5.69 -26.00
C LEU A 16 8.84 -4.78 -24.79
N CYS A 17 7.95 -4.79 -23.79
CA CYS A 17 8.20 -4.37 -22.41
C CYS A 17 7.06 -4.97 -21.55
N GLY A 18 7.26 -5.64 -20.42
CA GLY A 18 8.48 -5.88 -19.69
C GLY A 18 8.66 -7.36 -19.41
N THR A 19 9.92 -7.81 -19.48
CA THR A 19 10.48 -8.58 -18.38
C THR A 19 9.85 -8.11 -17.08
N ALA A 20 9.38 -9.04 -16.24
CA ALA A 20 9.02 -8.73 -14.87
C ALA A 20 10.17 -7.90 -14.27
N PHE A 21 9.98 -6.59 -14.19
CA PHE A 21 10.68 -5.80 -13.21
C PHE A 21 10.16 -6.40 -11.91
N ALA A 22 10.93 -7.32 -11.33
CA ALA A 22 11.03 -7.41 -9.89
C ALA A 22 11.46 -6.00 -9.47
N SER A 23 10.46 -5.12 -9.37
CA SER A 23 10.68 -3.74 -9.05
C SER A 23 11.32 -3.74 -7.67
N SER A 24 12.37 -2.95 -7.51
CA SER A 24 13.01 -2.67 -6.23
C SER A 24 11.99 -2.38 -5.12
N ASP A 25 10.79 -1.91 -5.50
CA ASP A 25 9.58 -1.78 -4.67
C ASP A 25 9.24 -3.01 -3.81
N GLU A 26 9.29 -4.23 -4.34
CA GLU A 26 8.79 -5.39 -3.57
C GLU A 26 9.67 -5.70 -2.35
N ASN A 27 10.99 -5.54 -2.51
CA ASN A 27 11.94 -5.71 -1.42
C ASN A 27 11.88 -4.53 -0.41
N GLU A 28 11.66 -3.30 -0.87
CA GLU A 28 11.48 -2.12 -0.02
C GLU A 28 10.19 -2.17 0.80
N ARG A 29 9.10 -2.70 0.22
CA ARG A 29 7.83 -2.92 0.91
C ARG A 29 7.95 -3.97 2.01
N HIS A 30 8.74 -5.01 1.79
CA HIS A 30 9.06 -6.01 2.81
C HIS A 30 9.72 -5.37 4.05
N GLU A 31 10.76 -4.54 3.88
CA GLU A 31 11.35 -3.80 5.02
C GLU A 31 10.32 -2.95 5.77
N TYR A 32 9.38 -2.33 5.05
CA TYR A 32 8.32 -1.54 5.67
C TYR A 32 7.30 -2.39 6.44
N TYR A 33 6.98 -3.60 5.96
CA TYR A 33 6.08 -4.51 6.67
C TYR A 33 6.68 -5.07 7.95
N GLU A 34 8.00 -5.26 7.95
CA GLU A 34 8.78 -5.68 9.11
C GLU A 34 8.88 -4.57 10.17
N ARG A 35 8.94 -3.29 9.76
CA ARG A 35 8.99 -2.17 10.71
C ARG A 35 7.74 -2.09 11.59
N ARG A 36 8.00 -1.89 12.89
CA ARG A 36 6.99 -1.49 13.88
C ARG A 36 6.72 0.01 13.71
N GLY A 37 5.48 0.38 13.41
CA GLY A 37 5.11 1.79 13.30
C GLY A 37 3.99 2.07 12.29
N PRO A 38 3.66 3.36 12.10
CA PRO A 38 2.81 3.79 10.99
C PRO A 38 3.46 3.46 9.65
N MET A 39 2.64 3.10 8.66
CA MET A 39 3.08 2.94 7.28
C MET A 39 3.06 4.32 6.60
N PRO A 40 4.03 4.62 5.73
CA PRO A 40 3.98 5.82 4.91
C PRO A 40 2.85 5.67 3.88
N PHE A 41 2.37 6.80 3.38
CA PHE A 41 1.30 6.85 2.39
C PHE A 41 1.68 6.08 1.11
N GLU A 42 2.93 6.22 0.68
CA GLU A 42 3.49 5.63 -0.54
C GLU A 42 3.48 4.11 -0.56
N VAL A 43 3.38 3.46 0.61
CA VAL A 43 3.29 1.99 0.70
C VAL A 43 1.83 1.52 0.75
N LEU A 44 0.91 2.42 1.13
CA LEU A 44 -0.53 2.16 1.12
C LEU A 44 -1.12 2.37 -0.28
N ASP A 45 -0.64 3.39 -0.98
CA ASP A 45 -1.02 3.75 -2.35
C ASP A 45 -0.25 2.86 -3.33
N LEU A 46 -0.89 1.75 -3.74
CA LEU A 46 -0.28 0.73 -4.59
C LEU A 46 -0.15 1.21 -6.04
N ASN A 47 -1.14 1.97 -6.50
CA ASN A 47 -1.23 2.42 -7.88
C ASN A 47 -0.56 3.80 -8.12
N ARG A 48 -0.21 4.52 -7.04
CA ARG A 48 0.42 5.85 -7.00
C ARG A 48 -0.45 6.96 -7.60
N ASP A 49 -1.76 6.87 -7.44
CA ASP A 49 -2.72 7.88 -7.90
C ASP A 49 -2.90 9.04 -6.90
N GLY A 50 -2.29 8.95 -5.72
CA GLY A 50 -2.33 9.98 -4.70
C GLY A 50 -3.50 9.85 -3.73
N VAL A 51 -4.29 8.79 -3.83
CA VAL A 51 -5.31 8.39 -2.85
C VAL A 51 -5.09 6.93 -2.44
N VAL A 52 -5.70 6.50 -1.33
CA VAL A 52 -5.70 5.08 -0.93
C VAL A 52 -7.12 4.61 -0.85
N THR A 53 -7.45 3.61 -1.65
CA THR A 53 -8.77 2.99 -1.67
C THR A 53 -8.93 1.92 -0.57
N PRO A 54 -10.18 1.53 -0.22
CA PRO A 54 -10.43 0.45 0.72
C PRO A 54 -9.77 -0.87 0.29
N GLU A 55 -9.76 -1.15 -1.02
CA GLU A 55 -9.15 -2.33 -1.62
C GLU A 55 -7.63 -2.35 -1.41
N GLU A 56 -6.96 -1.24 -1.70
CA GLU A 56 -5.51 -1.11 -1.51
C GLU A 56 -5.13 -1.20 -0.03
N HIS A 57 -5.87 -0.53 0.84
CA HIS A 57 -5.68 -0.63 2.28
C HIS A 57 -5.86 -2.08 2.78
N ALA A 58 -6.90 -2.78 2.32
CA ALA A 58 -7.16 -4.17 2.68
C ALA A 58 -6.04 -5.11 2.21
N GLN A 59 -5.56 -4.92 0.98
CA GLN A 59 -4.45 -5.69 0.43
C GLN A 59 -3.17 -5.50 1.25
N VAL A 60 -2.79 -4.25 1.51
CA VAL A 60 -1.58 -3.94 2.29
C VAL A 60 -1.67 -4.48 3.72
N ARG A 61 -2.86 -4.41 4.34
CA ARG A 61 -3.08 -5.01 5.67
C ARG A 61 -2.90 -6.53 5.66
N SER A 62 -3.45 -7.21 4.66
CA SER A 62 -3.33 -8.66 4.51
C SER A 62 -1.87 -9.09 4.32
N GLU A 63 -1.15 -8.41 3.42
CA GLU A 63 0.28 -8.66 3.17
C GLU A 63 1.11 -8.46 4.44
N ARG A 64 0.90 -7.33 5.13
CA ARG A 64 1.61 -7.03 6.39
C ARG A 64 1.32 -8.06 7.47
N GLN A 65 0.08 -8.54 7.57
CA GLN A 65 -0.29 -9.59 8.51
C GLN A 65 0.42 -10.91 8.17
N LYS A 66 0.50 -11.27 6.89
CA LYS A 66 1.22 -12.47 6.44
C LYS A 66 2.71 -12.39 6.79
N VAL A 67 3.39 -11.32 6.40
CA VAL A 67 4.84 -11.11 6.69
C VAL A 67 5.11 -11.17 8.20
N ARG A 68 4.28 -10.50 9.02
CA ARG A 68 4.45 -10.53 10.48
C ARG A 68 4.19 -11.91 11.09
N SER A 69 3.26 -12.68 10.54
CA SER A 69 2.99 -14.04 11.00
C SER A 69 4.16 -14.97 10.71
N GLU A 70 4.78 -14.81 9.54
CA GLU A 70 5.95 -15.57 9.10
C GLU A 70 7.19 -15.23 9.97
N GLN A 71 7.33 -13.98 10.38
CA GLN A 71 8.40 -13.54 11.29
C GLN A 71 8.16 -13.89 12.77
N GLY A 72 7.06 -14.57 13.12
CA GLY A 72 6.75 -14.94 14.50
C GLY A 72 6.41 -13.76 15.40
N TYR A 73 5.98 -12.62 14.84
CA TYR A 73 5.55 -11.49 15.64
C TYR A 73 4.26 -11.83 16.40
N PRO A 74 4.16 -11.46 17.70
CA PRO A 74 2.95 -11.68 18.46
C PRO A 74 1.82 -10.81 17.88
N MET A 75 0.83 -11.46 17.24
CA MET A 75 -0.36 -10.83 16.66
C MET A 75 -1.35 -10.26 17.69
N ARG A 76 -0.90 -10.03 18.93
CA ARG A 76 -1.71 -9.54 20.06
C ARG A 76 -2.40 -8.21 19.77
N ASN A 77 -1.78 -7.36 18.95
CA ASN A 77 -2.30 -6.04 18.58
C ASN A 77 -2.72 -5.97 17.10
N ALA A 78 -2.89 -7.10 16.42
CA ALA A 78 -3.38 -7.12 15.03
C ALA A 78 -4.80 -6.52 14.93
N ALA A 79 -5.62 -6.75 15.96
CA ALA A 79 -6.96 -6.14 16.09
C ALA A 79 -6.93 -4.64 16.43
N SER A 80 -5.81 -4.12 16.97
CA SER A 80 -5.63 -2.69 17.25
C SER A 80 -5.06 -1.92 16.05
N ALA A 81 -4.90 -2.59 14.91
CA ALA A 81 -4.59 -1.90 13.68
C ALA A 81 -5.83 -1.10 13.22
N PRO A 82 -5.63 0.12 12.73
CA PRO A 82 -6.74 0.94 12.23
C PRO A 82 -7.55 0.25 11.15
N SER A 83 -8.84 0.51 11.16
CA SER A 83 -9.68 0.32 9.97
C SER A 83 -9.53 1.50 9.02
N PHE A 84 -9.97 1.29 7.78
CA PHE A 84 -10.03 2.34 6.76
C PHE A 84 -10.90 3.51 7.24
N ASP A 85 -12.11 3.22 7.71
CA ASP A 85 -13.10 4.19 8.22
C ASP A 85 -12.63 5.00 9.44
N GLN A 86 -11.55 4.59 10.11
CA GLN A 86 -10.97 5.38 11.19
C GLN A 86 -10.02 6.47 10.70
N ILE A 87 -9.51 6.31 9.48
CA ILE A 87 -8.55 7.20 8.84
C ILE A 87 -9.28 8.12 7.86
N ASP A 88 -10.23 7.57 7.09
CA ASP A 88 -11.17 8.32 6.25
C ASP A 88 -12.13 9.10 7.16
N THR A 89 -11.82 10.39 7.34
CA THR A 89 -12.54 11.26 8.27
C THR A 89 -13.62 12.09 7.59
N ASP A 90 -13.48 12.34 6.30
CA ASP A 90 -14.48 13.06 5.51
C ASP A 90 -15.52 12.13 4.89
N GLY A 91 -15.26 10.82 4.86
CA GLY A 91 -16.18 9.79 4.41
C GLY A 91 -16.32 9.74 2.89
N ASP A 92 -15.31 10.20 2.16
CA ASP A 92 -15.32 10.23 0.69
C ASP A 92 -15.02 8.85 0.06
N GLY A 93 -14.64 7.87 0.88
CA GLY A 93 -14.29 6.52 0.44
C GLY A 93 -12.85 6.37 -0.05
N ALA A 94 -12.00 7.37 0.19
CA ALA A 94 -10.58 7.37 -0.11
C ALA A 94 -9.78 7.98 1.07
N ILE A 95 -8.62 7.43 1.39
CA ILE A 95 -7.73 8.07 2.37
C ILE A 95 -6.82 9.02 1.62
N SER A 96 -6.95 10.32 1.91
CA SER A 96 -6.01 11.31 1.44
C SER A 96 -4.73 11.33 2.28
N ARG A 97 -3.66 11.88 1.71
CA ARG A 97 -2.38 12.09 2.40
C ARG A 97 -2.54 12.88 3.71
N ASN A 98 -3.38 13.93 3.69
CA ASN A 98 -3.60 14.78 4.86
C ASN A 98 -4.31 14.05 5.99
N GLU A 99 -5.31 13.23 5.68
CA GLU A 99 -6.04 12.44 6.66
C GLU A 99 -5.16 11.38 7.30
N LEU A 100 -4.37 10.67 6.50
CA LEU A 100 -3.39 9.71 7.02
C LEU A 100 -2.42 10.39 7.99
N TYR A 101 -1.85 11.55 7.63
CA TYR A 101 -0.93 12.28 8.51
C TYR A 101 -1.61 12.82 9.77
N GLY A 102 -2.79 13.42 9.65
CA GLY A 102 -3.56 13.94 10.78
C GLY A 102 -3.90 12.84 11.77
N TRP A 103 -4.34 11.70 11.25
CA TRP A 103 -4.65 10.52 12.04
C TRP A 103 -3.40 9.94 12.75
N GLN A 104 -2.27 9.85 12.05
CA GLN A 104 -1.00 9.40 12.64
C GLN A 104 -0.52 10.35 13.75
N ALA A 105 -0.58 11.65 13.53
CA ALA A 105 -0.22 12.67 14.50
C ALA A 105 -1.12 12.59 15.76
N GLY A 106 -2.42 12.39 15.58
CA GLY A 106 -3.37 12.19 16.68
C GLY A 106 -3.06 10.96 17.52
N ARG A 107 -2.63 9.84 16.90
CA ARG A 107 -2.22 8.64 17.65
C ARG A 107 -0.92 8.79 18.41
N MET A 108 0.00 9.63 17.95
CA MET A 108 1.22 9.93 18.73
C MET A 108 0.90 10.74 19.99
N GLN A 109 -0.06 11.68 19.91
CA GLN A 109 -0.51 12.47 21.06
C GLN A 109 -1.30 11.64 22.08
N GLN A 110 -2.02 10.61 21.64
CA GLN A 110 -2.79 9.71 22.50
C GLN A 110 -1.95 8.60 23.16
N ARG A 111 -0.61 8.65 23.11
CA ARG A 111 0.27 7.76 23.89
C ARG A 111 0.75 8.49 25.15
N PRO A 112 0.01 8.45 26.26
CA PRO A 112 0.50 8.92 27.55
C PRO A 112 1.62 7.98 28.00
N GLY A 113 2.88 8.38 27.80
CA GLY A 113 4.03 7.55 28.19
C GLY A 113 5.37 7.90 27.55
N MET A 114 5.42 8.84 26.60
CA MET A 114 6.67 9.38 26.06
C MET A 114 6.72 10.89 26.24
N GLY A 115 6.48 11.36 27.47
CA GLY A 115 7.01 12.66 27.89
C GLY A 115 8.54 12.57 27.94
N PRO A 116 9.28 13.69 27.85
CA PRO A 116 10.73 13.67 27.98
C PRO A 116 11.10 12.98 29.30
N ALA A 117 12.13 12.15 29.28
CA ALA A 117 12.75 11.66 30.50
C ALA A 117 13.27 12.89 31.27
N ALA A 118 12.45 13.40 32.19
CA ALA A 118 12.86 14.34 33.22
C ALA A 118 13.36 13.50 34.41
N GLN A 119 14.68 13.34 34.47
CA GLN A 119 15.55 13.41 35.66
C GLN A 119 16.99 13.09 35.26
#